data_AF-A0A933G9X2-F1
#
_entry.id   AF-A0A933G9X2-F1
#
_cell.length_a   1.000
_cell.length_b   1.000
_cell.length_c   1.000
_cell.angle_alpha   90.00
_cell.angle_beta   90.00
_cell.angle_gamma   90.00
#
_symmetry.space_group_name_H-M   'P 1'
#
loop_
_entity.id
_entity.type
_entity.pdbx_description
1 polymer ?
#
loop_
_entity_poly.entity_id
_entity_poly.type
_entity_poly.pdbx_seq_one_letter_code
_entity_poly.pdbx_strand_id
1 'polypeptide(L)'
;MVPCASLIVAGLFAWGTQQIAAHVREYNGARAAGGLFIAGMLANRGAGGDPGTSPGHIGLPALPLPGMVGASSPAADDGDISSKPRPGAGDGDASDSRPPAAVPELPLERLTRATAHAETIVFVWERVMYGVAAVLGLAGVVGLATSWVRVSHLIAAIVVLLSAVGTIVGMRLLVSPDGGAFHELSVKSYVVAGVVQSLYGWVLLGVFRLRPAGTKTSTVAGRG
;
A
#
# COMPACT_ATOMS: atom_id res chain seq x y z
N MET A 1 2.66 -29.66 -20.04
CA MET A 1 2.74 -28.21 -20.30
C MET A 1 2.18 -27.37 -19.15
N VAL A 2 0.94 -27.60 -18.71
CA VAL A 2 0.32 -26.83 -17.60
C VAL A 2 1.17 -26.72 -16.32
N PRO A 3 1.77 -27.81 -15.78
CA PRO A 3 2.58 -27.69 -14.56
C PRO A 3 3.85 -26.85 -14.71
N CYS A 4 4.49 -26.86 -15.89
CA CYS A 4 5.65 -26.01 -16.17
C CYS A 4 5.25 -24.53 -16.19
N ALA A 5 4.07 -24.20 -16.71
CA ALA A 5 3.55 -22.84 -16.70
C ALA A 5 3.31 -22.35 -15.26
N SER A 6 2.77 -23.19 -14.38
CA SER A 6 2.57 -22.85 -12.96
C SER A 6 3.88 -22.55 -12.23
N LEU A 7 4.96 -23.30 -12.51
CA LEU A 7 6.29 -23.04 -11.96
C LEU A 7 6.88 -21.72 -12.46
N ILE A 8 6.75 -21.43 -13.76
CA ILE A 8 7.21 -20.16 -14.35
C ILE A 8 6.45 -19.00 -13.71
N VAL A 9 5.13 -19.11 -13.58
CA VAL A 9 4.31 -18.07 -12.99
C VAL A 9 4.64 -17.88 -11.50
N ALA A 10 4.87 -18.96 -10.75
CA ALA A 10 5.32 -18.86 -9.36
C ALA A 10 6.66 -18.11 -9.24
N GLY A 11 7.62 -18.42 -10.13
CA GLY A 11 8.91 -17.74 -10.17
C GLY A 11 8.78 -16.25 -10.51
N LEU A 12 8.00 -15.91 -11.53
CA LEU A 12 7.70 -14.52 -11.90
C LEU A 12 6.99 -13.76 -10.78
N PHE A 13 6.08 -14.42 -10.07
CA PHE A 13 5.34 -13.83 -8.96
C PHE A 13 6.26 -13.52 -7.77
N ALA A 14 7.12 -14.46 -7.40
CA ALA A 14 8.12 -14.27 -6.35
C ALA A 14 9.11 -13.14 -6.71
N TRP A 15 9.60 -13.14 -7.95
CA TRP A 15 10.52 -12.10 -8.44
C TRP A 15 9.86 -10.72 -8.46
N GLY A 16 8.65 -10.60 -9.01
CA GLY A 16 7.91 -9.34 -9.03
C GLY A 16 7.61 -8.80 -7.63
N THR A 17 7.23 -9.67 -6.71
CA THR A 17 7.03 -9.32 -5.28
C THR A 17 8.30 -8.74 -4.68
N GLN A 18 9.44 -9.39 -4.92
CA GLN A 18 10.74 -8.94 -4.43
C GLN A 18 11.11 -7.56 -4.98
N GLN A 19 10.89 -7.32 -6.28
CA GLN A 19 11.18 -6.01 -6.90
C GLN A 19 10.33 -4.90 -6.31
N ILE A 20 9.03 -5.13 -6.13
CA ILE A 20 8.11 -4.17 -5.52
C ILE A 20 8.52 -3.89 -4.06
N ALA A 21 8.78 -4.94 -3.27
CA ALA A 21 9.20 -4.78 -1.88
C ALA A 21 10.53 -4.01 -1.78
N ALA A 22 11.50 -4.29 -2.65
CA ALA A 22 12.77 -3.57 -2.69
C ALA A 22 12.57 -2.09 -3.00
N HIS A 23 11.77 -1.77 -4.02
CA HIS A 23 11.49 -0.38 -4.41
C HIS A 23 10.75 0.39 -3.31
N VAL A 24 9.80 -0.24 -2.63
CA VAL A 24 9.08 0.38 -1.51
C VAL A 24 10.02 0.64 -0.32
N ARG A 25 10.92 -0.28 0.00
CA ARG A 25 11.93 -0.07 1.05
C ARG A 25 12.89 1.06 0.70
N GLU A 26 13.34 1.15 -0.56
CA GLU A 26 14.19 2.24 -1.02
C GLU A 26 13.48 3.59 -0.91
N TYR A 27 12.22 3.67 -1.34
CA TYR A 27 11.40 4.87 -1.22
C TYR A 27 11.19 5.29 0.25
N ASN A 28 10.84 4.33 1.12
CA ASN A 28 10.66 4.60 2.55
C ASN A 28 11.97 5.05 3.21
N GLY A 29 13.10 4.43 2.85
CA GLY A 29 14.42 4.83 3.32
C GLY A 29 14.80 6.26 2.92
N ALA A 30 14.55 6.63 1.66
CA ALA A 30 14.78 7.99 1.17
C ALA A 30 13.91 9.02 1.91
N ARG A 31 12.65 8.67 2.18
CA ARG A 31 11.72 9.54 2.92
C ARG A 31 12.14 9.72 4.38
N ALA A 32 12.57 8.64 5.05
CA ALA A 32 13.06 8.70 6.43
C ALA A 32 14.32 9.59 6.53
N ALA A 33 15.26 9.44 5.59
CA ALA A 33 16.46 10.27 5.52
C ALA A 33 16.13 11.76 5.29
N GLY A 34 15.20 12.07 4.36
CA GLY A 34 14.75 13.44 4.11
C GLY A 34 14.05 14.07 5.33
N GLY A 35 13.22 13.30 6.04
CA GLY A 35 12.57 13.75 7.27
C GLY A 35 13.58 14.07 8.39
N LEU A 36 14.60 13.22 8.56
CA LEU A 36 15.68 13.45 9.52
C LEU A 36 16.48 14.72 9.18
N PHE A 37 16.77 14.94 7.90
CA PHE A 37 17.51 16.12 7.43
C PHE A 37 16.76 17.43 7.75
N ILE A 38 15.45 17.49 7.43
CA ILE A 38 14.61 18.66 7.73
C ILE A 38 14.51 18.89 9.25
N ALA A 39 14.34 17.82 10.03
CA ALA A 39 14.31 17.92 11.49
C ALA A 39 15.63 18.48 12.05
N GLY A 40 16.77 18.03 11.53
CA GLY A 40 18.09 18.56 11.90
C GLY A 40 18.24 20.05 11.58
N MET A 41 17.76 20.50 10.41
CA MET A 41 17.77 21.92 10.06
C MET A 41 16.91 22.77 11.00
N LEU A 42 15.72 22.29 11.37
CA LEU A 42 14.82 23.00 12.30
C LEU A 42 15.41 23.06 13.72
N ALA A 43 16.00 21.97 14.19
CA ALA A 43 16.68 21.94 15.49
C ALA A 43 17.85 22.94 15.55
N ASN A 44 18.64 23.02 14.49
CA ASN A 44 19.75 23.97 14.41
C ASN A 44 19.27 25.44 14.37
N ARG A 45 18.13 25.71 13.72
CA ARG A 45 17.52 27.05 13.69
C ARG A 45 16.94 27.48 15.03
N GLY A 46 16.42 26.55 15.82
CA GLY A 46 15.90 26.80 17.16
C GLY A 46 16.98 26.99 18.23
N ALA A 47 18.16 26.38 18.06
CA ALA A 47 19.27 26.46 19.02
C ALA A 47 20.00 27.81 19.05
N GLY A 48 19.78 28.69 18.06
CA GLY A 48 20.44 30.00 17.95
C GLY A 48 19.61 31.20 18.41
N GLY A 49 18.44 30.98 19.00
CA GLY A 49 17.53 32.05 19.44
C GLY A 49 17.91 32.64 20.79
N ASP A 50 19.02 33.36 20.85
CA ASP A 50 19.30 34.29 21.96
C ASP A 50 18.59 35.62 21.63
N PRO A 51 17.65 36.13 22.47
CA PRO A 51 16.76 37.24 22.12
C PRO A 51 17.43 38.64 22.10
N GLY A 52 18.75 38.73 21.92
CA GLY A 52 19.50 39.93 22.29
C GLY A 52 20.25 40.70 21.19
N THR A 53 20.52 40.15 20.00
CA THR A 53 21.48 40.80 19.08
C THR A 53 20.97 41.00 17.65
N SER A 54 21.02 42.26 17.24
CA SER A 54 20.57 42.83 15.97
C SER A 54 21.22 42.17 14.72
N PRO A 55 20.54 42.20 13.56
CA PRO A 55 20.82 41.34 12.42
C PRO A 55 21.97 41.88 11.54
N GLY A 56 23.07 41.12 11.49
CA GLY A 56 24.06 41.23 10.42
C GLY A 56 23.76 40.19 9.34
N HIS A 57 23.53 40.64 8.10
CA HIS A 57 23.35 39.82 6.91
C HIS A 57 24.41 38.71 6.81
N ILE A 58 24.07 37.47 7.15
CA ILE A 58 24.83 36.29 6.73
C ILE A 58 24.01 35.61 5.64
N GLY A 59 24.41 35.88 4.40
CA GLY A 59 23.86 35.23 3.22
C GLY A 59 24.07 33.73 3.31
N LEU A 60 22.98 32.98 3.49
CA LEU A 60 23.00 31.54 3.34
C LEU A 60 23.26 31.21 1.85
N PRO A 61 24.17 30.28 1.53
CA PRO A 61 24.34 29.81 0.17
C PRO A 61 23.04 29.17 -0.30
N ALA A 62 22.51 29.64 -1.41
CA ALA A 62 21.35 29.08 -2.07
C ALA A 62 21.67 27.65 -2.52
N LEU A 63 21.28 26.67 -1.69
CA LEU A 63 21.31 25.27 -2.09
C LEU A 63 20.23 25.06 -3.16
N PRO A 64 20.58 24.56 -4.36
CA PRO A 64 19.60 24.27 -5.39
C PRO A 64 18.70 23.13 -4.92
N LEU A 65 17.48 23.48 -4.52
CA LEU A 65 16.43 22.50 -4.27
C LEU A 65 16.08 21.81 -5.60
N PRO A 66 16.00 20.47 -5.64
CA PRO A 66 15.46 19.76 -6.79
C PRO A 66 14.06 20.26 -7.09
N GLY A 67 13.83 20.70 -8.33
CA GLY A 67 12.58 21.34 -8.75
C GLY A 67 11.35 20.50 -8.44
N MET A 68 10.61 20.89 -7.40
CA MET A 68 9.22 20.50 -7.24
C MET A 68 8.41 21.20 -8.33
N VAL A 69 8.11 20.45 -9.39
CA VAL A 69 7.19 20.85 -10.46
C VAL A 69 5.81 21.11 -9.87
N GLY A 70 5.22 22.23 -10.28
CA GLY A 70 4.15 22.92 -9.59
C GLY A 70 2.87 22.13 -9.37
N ALA A 71 2.44 22.08 -8.11
CA ALA A 71 1.05 21.88 -7.76
C ALA A 71 0.35 23.24 -7.85
N SER A 72 -0.45 23.42 -8.89
CA SER A 72 -1.33 24.57 -9.06
C SER A 72 -2.40 24.53 -7.96
N SER A 73 -2.43 25.57 -7.13
CA SER A 73 -3.51 25.81 -6.16
C SER A 73 -4.81 26.16 -6.89
N PRO A 74 -5.93 25.47 -6.66
CA PRO A 74 -7.22 25.97 -7.07
C PRO A 74 -7.66 27.12 -6.15
N ALA A 75 -8.13 28.19 -6.79
CA ALA A 75 -8.66 29.39 -6.16
C ALA A 75 -9.84 29.04 -5.23
N ALA A 76 -9.78 29.52 -3.99
CA ALA A 76 -10.88 29.48 -3.05
C ALA A 76 -11.90 30.56 -3.42
N ASP A 77 -13.14 30.12 -3.57
CA ASP A 77 -14.34 30.91 -3.86
C ASP A 77 -14.84 31.58 -2.57
N ASP A 78 -15.09 32.88 -2.66
CA ASP A 78 -15.56 33.75 -1.58
C ASP A 78 -17.06 33.50 -1.33
N GLY A 79 -17.38 32.81 -0.24
CA GLY A 79 -18.75 32.55 0.22
C GLY A 79 -19.09 33.32 1.49
N ASP A 80 -19.59 34.53 1.30
CA ASP A 80 -20.18 35.45 2.27
C ASP A 80 -21.35 34.80 3.05
N ILE A 81 -21.25 34.71 4.38
CA ILE A 81 -22.40 34.39 5.25
C ILE A 81 -22.40 35.28 6.50
N SER A 82 -23.03 36.43 6.33
CA SER A 82 -24.09 36.98 7.18
C SER A 82 -23.94 36.81 8.71
N SER A 83 -23.54 37.91 9.32
CA SER A 83 -23.59 38.23 10.73
C SER A 83 -25.02 38.23 11.32
N LYS A 84 -25.18 37.66 12.51
CA LYS A 84 -26.28 37.96 13.43
C LYS A 84 -25.80 37.88 14.88
N PRO A 85 -25.79 38.98 15.65
CA PRO A 85 -25.51 38.94 17.07
C PRO A 85 -26.82 38.88 17.88
N ARG A 86 -26.85 38.09 18.94
CA ARG A 86 -27.73 38.40 20.08
C ARG A 86 -27.12 37.95 21.42
N PRO A 87 -27.32 38.75 22.48
CA PRO A 87 -26.70 38.56 23.78
C PRO A 87 -27.58 37.72 24.70
N GLY A 88 -26.96 36.87 25.49
CA GLY A 88 -27.60 36.09 26.55
C GLY A 88 -26.58 35.82 27.64
N ALA A 89 -26.51 36.75 28.59
CA ALA A 89 -25.83 36.56 29.86
C ALA A 89 -26.50 35.39 30.60
N GLY A 90 -25.72 34.39 30.92
CA GLY A 90 -26.11 33.25 31.73
C GLY A 90 -24.87 32.79 32.48
N ASP A 91 -24.70 33.36 33.68
CA ASP A 91 -23.72 32.94 34.67
C ASP A 91 -24.01 31.48 35.04
N GLY A 92 -23.18 30.59 34.53
CA GLY A 92 -23.11 29.19 34.91
C GLY A 92 -21.65 28.85 35.13
N ASP A 93 -21.26 28.78 36.41
CA ASP A 93 -20.03 28.20 36.91
C ASP A 93 -19.92 26.73 36.47
N ALA A 94 -19.65 26.51 35.17
CA ALA A 94 -19.17 25.26 34.65
C ALA A 94 -17.66 25.28 34.81
N SER A 95 -17.22 24.69 35.92
CA SER A 95 -15.83 24.30 36.21
C SER A 95 -15.12 23.90 34.91
N ASP A 96 -14.36 24.86 34.38
CA ASP A 96 -13.74 24.86 33.07
C ASP A 96 -12.58 23.85 33.10
N SER A 97 -12.95 22.58 32.97
CA SER A 97 -12.04 21.45 32.75
C SER A 97 -11.55 21.55 31.33
N ARG A 98 -10.82 22.63 31.04
CA ARG A 98 -10.19 22.90 29.76
C ARG A 98 -9.28 21.69 29.49
N PRO A 99 -9.57 20.86 28.46
CA PRO A 99 -8.71 19.75 28.14
C PRO A 99 -7.29 20.31 27.94
N PRO A 100 -6.25 19.68 28.51
CA PRO A 100 -4.89 20.18 28.40
C PRO A 100 -4.61 20.44 26.92
N ALA A 101 -4.19 21.66 26.60
CA ALA A 101 -3.90 22.08 25.24
C ALA A 101 -3.07 20.98 24.58
N ALA A 102 -3.63 20.36 23.54
CA ALA A 102 -3.01 19.23 22.87
C ALA A 102 -1.58 19.62 22.52
N VAL A 103 -0.61 19.02 23.20
CA VAL A 103 0.80 19.24 22.93
C VAL A 103 0.97 18.90 21.45
N PRO A 104 1.47 19.84 20.62
CA PRO A 104 1.66 19.56 19.21
C PRO A 104 2.56 18.33 19.09
N GLU A 105 2.00 17.17 18.74
CA GLU A 105 2.80 15.98 18.48
C GLU A 105 3.86 16.40 17.48
N LEU A 106 5.13 16.24 17.86
CA LEU A 106 6.25 16.65 17.04
C LEU A 106 6.08 15.96 15.68
N PRO A 107 6.18 16.69 14.55
CA PRO A 107 5.93 16.15 13.21
C PRO A 107 6.78 14.91 12.89
N LEU A 108 7.91 14.77 13.60
CA LEU A 108 8.83 13.65 13.52
C LEU A 108 8.22 12.33 14.06
N GLU A 109 7.48 12.38 15.17
CA GLU A 109 6.89 11.17 15.74
C GLU A 109 5.80 10.59 14.82
N ARG A 110 4.99 11.47 14.21
CA ARG A 110 3.99 11.08 13.20
C ARG A 110 4.64 10.47 11.96
N LEU A 111 5.75 11.04 11.48
CA LEU A 111 6.50 10.50 10.35
C LEU A 111 7.08 9.11 10.64
N THR A 112 7.68 8.93 11.81
CA THR A 112 8.23 7.63 12.24
C THR A 112 7.13 6.57 12.37
N ARG A 113 6.00 6.92 12.99
CA ARG A 113 4.84 6.03 13.16
C ARG A 113 4.26 5.60 11.82
N ALA A 114 4.07 6.54 10.89
CA ALA A 114 3.57 6.24 9.54
C ALA A 114 4.54 5.35 8.74
N THR A 115 5.85 5.59 8.88
CA THR A 115 6.88 4.79 8.19
C THR A 115 6.91 3.35 8.72
N ALA A 116 6.91 3.17 10.05
CA ALA A 116 6.86 1.86 10.67
C ALA A 116 5.58 1.08 10.30
N HIS A 117 4.44 1.78 10.21
CA HIS A 117 3.18 1.18 9.79
C HIS A 117 3.24 0.68 8.35
N ALA A 118 3.77 1.51 7.43
CA ALA A 118 3.93 1.11 6.03
C ALA A 118 4.90 -0.05 5.85
N GLU A 119 6.03 -0.05 6.56
CA GLU A 119 6.97 -1.18 6.56
C GLU A 119 6.32 -2.47 7.04
N THR A 120 5.50 -2.40 8.08
CA THR A 120 4.76 -3.56 8.61
C THR A 120 3.79 -4.10 7.56
N ILE A 121 3.02 -3.22 6.91
CA ILE A 121 2.08 -3.64 5.86
C ILE A 121 2.81 -4.31 4.69
N VAL A 122 3.91 -3.71 4.23
CA VAL A 122 4.72 -4.23 3.11
C VAL A 122 5.33 -5.58 3.47
N PHE A 123 5.86 -5.71 4.69
CA PHE A 123 6.41 -6.98 5.19
C PHE A 123 5.35 -8.09 5.22
N VAL A 124 4.17 -7.80 5.77
CA VAL A 124 3.06 -8.77 5.81
C VAL A 124 2.62 -9.14 4.40
N TRP A 125 2.43 -8.14 3.53
CA TRP A 125 2.05 -8.36 2.13
C TRP A 125 3.07 -9.25 1.40
N GLU A 126 4.36 -8.95 1.53
CA GLU A 126 5.45 -9.73 0.92
C GLU A 126 5.41 -11.20 1.39
N ARG A 127 5.21 -11.45 2.69
CA ARG A 127 5.10 -12.81 3.23
C ARG A 127 3.89 -13.55 2.68
N VAL A 128 2.74 -12.88 2.53
CA VAL A 128 1.56 -13.46 1.89
C VAL A 128 1.85 -13.82 0.43
N MET A 129 2.50 -12.93 -0.32
CA MET A 129 2.84 -13.17 -1.72
C MET A 129 3.81 -14.34 -1.90
N TYR A 130 4.82 -14.48 -1.03
CA TYR A 130 5.68 -15.66 -1.04
C TYR A 130 4.92 -16.94 -0.68
N GLY A 131 3.98 -16.87 0.27
CA GLY A 131 3.08 -17.98 0.58
C GLY A 131 2.26 -18.42 -0.64
N VAL A 132 1.71 -17.46 -1.39
CA VAL A 132 1.00 -17.71 -2.65
C VAL A 132 1.93 -18.37 -3.67
N ALA A 133 3.12 -17.80 -3.91
CA ALA A 133 4.09 -18.37 -4.83
C ALA A 133 4.49 -19.82 -4.45
N ALA A 134 4.68 -20.09 -3.16
CA ALA A 134 4.97 -21.43 -2.65
C ALA A 134 3.82 -22.41 -2.91
N VAL A 135 2.57 -21.99 -2.68
CA VAL A 135 1.38 -22.81 -2.99
C VAL A 135 1.29 -23.10 -4.50
N LEU A 136 1.56 -22.11 -5.36
CA LEU A 136 1.59 -22.32 -6.82
C LEU A 136 2.71 -23.30 -7.22
N GLY A 137 3.89 -23.13 -6.63
CA GLY A 137 5.03 -24.02 -6.86
C GLY A 137 4.71 -25.45 -6.48
N LEU A 138 4.17 -25.66 -5.27
CA LEU A 138 3.73 -26.97 -4.80
C LEU A 138 2.64 -27.57 -5.68
N ALA A 139 1.63 -26.78 -6.09
CA ALA A 139 0.60 -27.24 -7.01
C ALA A 139 1.17 -27.68 -8.37
N GLY A 140 2.19 -26.97 -8.87
CA GLY A 140 2.95 -27.33 -10.07
C GLY A 140 3.69 -28.65 -9.90
N VAL A 141 4.45 -28.82 -8.81
CA VAL A 141 5.20 -30.05 -8.51
C VAL A 141 4.26 -31.24 -8.31
N VAL A 142 3.19 -31.09 -7.53
CA VAL A 142 2.17 -32.13 -7.34
C VAL A 142 1.50 -32.47 -8.68
N GLY A 143 1.28 -31.48 -9.55
CA GLY A 143 0.75 -31.70 -10.89
C GLY A 143 1.71 -32.44 -11.84
N LEU A 144 3.03 -32.42 -11.57
CA LEU A 144 3.99 -33.27 -12.27
C LEU A 144 3.99 -34.70 -11.74
N ALA A 145 3.79 -34.87 -10.43
CA ALA A 145 3.87 -36.16 -9.75
C ALA A 145 2.55 -36.96 -9.77
N THR A 146 1.40 -36.30 -9.90
CA THR A 146 0.07 -36.91 -9.72
C THR A 146 -0.89 -36.58 -10.86
N SER A 147 -1.85 -37.48 -11.11
CA SER A 147 -2.94 -37.27 -12.09
C SER A 147 -4.03 -36.31 -11.59
N TRP A 148 -3.94 -35.82 -10.34
CA TRP A 148 -4.91 -34.94 -9.67
C TRP A 148 -4.70 -33.45 -10.01
N VAL A 149 -4.19 -33.18 -11.21
CA VAL A 149 -3.80 -31.84 -11.69
C VAL A 149 -4.94 -30.83 -11.59
N ARG A 150 -6.19 -31.26 -11.82
CA ARG A 150 -7.34 -30.34 -11.87
C ARG A 150 -7.65 -29.68 -10.53
N VAL A 151 -7.64 -30.46 -9.45
CA VAL A 151 -8.01 -29.96 -8.12
C VAL A 151 -6.92 -29.03 -7.60
N SER A 152 -5.64 -29.38 -7.78
CA SER A 152 -4.52 -28.54 -7.33
C SER A 152 -4.49 -27.18 -8.02
N HIS A 153 -4.79 -27.12 -9.32
CA HIS A 153 -4.80 -25.87 -10.08
C HIS A 153 -6.02 -24.99 -9.78
N LEU A 154 -7.18 -25.59 -9.43
CA LEU A 154 -8.34 -24.83 -8.97
C LEU A 154 -8.07 -24.17 -7.61
N ILE A 155 -7.45 -24.90 -6.69
CA ILE A 155 -7.03 -24.33 -5.39
C ILE A 155 -6.04 -23.19 -5.63
N ALA A 156 -5.04 -23.39 -6.48
CA ALA A 156 -4.08 -22.34 -6.83
C ALA A 156 -4.77 -21.10 -7.42
N ALA A 157 -5.74 -21.28 -8.32
CA ALA A 157 -6.49 -20.16 -8.90
C ALA A 157 -7.28 -19.37 -7.85
N ILE A 158 -7.95 -20.05 -6.91
CA ILE A 158 -8.67 -19.39 -5.80
C ILE A 158 -7.70 -18.59 -4.93
N VAL A 159 -6.55 -19.18 -4.58
CA VAL A 159 -5.51 -18.51 -3.77
C VAL A 159 -4.98 -17.25 -4.46
N VAL A 160 -4.75 -17.29 -5.78
CA VAL A 160 -4.35 -16.11 -6.57
C VAL A 160 -5.42 -15.02 -6.54
N LEU A 161 -6.69 -15.38 -6.69
CA LEU A 161 -7.78 -14.41 -6.65
C LEU A 161 -7.93 -13.76 -5.27
N LEU A 162 -7.86 -14.54 -4.19
CA LEU A 162 -7.86 -14.01 -2.82
C LEU A 162 -6.65 -13.10 -2.56
N SER A 163 -5.48 -13.47 -3.10
CA SER A 163 -4.28 -12.64 -3.05
C SER A 163 -4.44 -11.30 -3.78
N ALA A 164 -5.14 -11.29 -4.92
CA ALA A 164 -5.46 -10.04 -5.63
C ALA A 164 -6.34 -9.11 -4.79
N VAL A 165 -7.38 -9.65 -4.14
CA VAL A 165 -8.22 -8.87 -3.20
C VAL A 165 -7.38 -8.33 -2.05
N GLY A 166 -6.54 -9.17 -1.43
CA GLY A 166 -5.65 -8.76 -0.35
C GLY A 166 -4.66 -7.66 -0.78
N THR A 167 -4.21 -7.69 -2.03
CA THR A 167 -3.33 -6.64 -2.59
C THR A 167 -4.05 -5.32 -2.77
N ILE A 168 -5.29 -5.33 -3.26
CA ILE A 168 -6.12 -4.11 -3.39
C ILE A 168 -6.39 -3.52 -2.00
N VAL A 169 -6.74 -4.35 -1.01
CA VAL A 169 -6.95 -3.91 0.37
C VAL A 169 -5.65 -3.35 0.98
N GLY A 170 -4.52 -4.03 0.78
CA GLY A 170 -3.21 -3.56 1.22
C GLY A 170 -2.85 -2.20 0.62
N MET A 171 -3.07 -2.00 -0.68
CA MET A 171 -2.89 -0.70 -1.33
C MET A 171 -3.80 0.37 -0.74
N ARG A 172 -5.06 0.04 -0.43
CA ARG A 172 -5.99 0.98 0.21
C ARG A 172 -5.53 1.38 1.61
N LEU A 173 -5.05 0.43 2.40
CA LEU A 173 -4.51 0.71 3.74
C LEU A 173 -3.26 1.60 3.67
N LEU A 174 -2.39 1.37 2.68
CA LEU A 174 -1.19 2.18 2.45
C LEU A 174 -1.47 3.63 2.04
N VAL A 175 -2.66 3.89 1.50
CA VAL A 175 -3.07 5.20 0.95
C VAL A 175 -4.06 5.94 1.86
N SER A 176 -4.53 5.31 2.95
CA SER A 176 -5.54 5.91 3.82
C SER A 176 -5.09 7.28 4.36
N PRO A 177 -5.93 8.33 4.34
CA PRO A 177 -5.55 9.67 4.83
C PRO A 177 -5.23 9.68 6.33
N ASP A 178 -5.76 8.73 7.10
CA ASP A 178 -5.63 8.68 8.56
C ASP A 178 -4.27 8.12 9.04
N GLY A 179 -3.42 7.64 8.13
CA GLY A 179 -2.13 7.03 8.50
C GLY A 179 -1.34 6.37 7.37
N GLY A 180 -1.78 6.50 6.13
CA GLY A 180 -1.12 5.99 4.94
C GLY A 180 0.18 6.75 4.67
N ALA A 181 1.20 6.01 4.26
CA ALA A 181 2.49 6.59 3.90
C ALA A 181 2.51 7.11 2.45
N PHE A 182 1.50 6.83 1.63
CA PHE A 182 1.52 7.18 0.22
C PHE A 182 0.46 8.22 -0.13
N HIS A 183 0.74 8.99 -1.18
CA HIS A 183 -0.24 9.88 -1.77
C HIS A 183 -1.37 9.07 -2.41
N GLU A 184 -2.54 9.68 -2.55
CA GLU A 184 -3.67 9.04 -3.22
C GLU A 184 -3.27 8.52 -4.60
N LEU A 185 -3.26 7.19 -4.72
CA LEU A 185 -3.09 6.51 -5.99
C LEU A 185 -4.35 6.71 -6.84
N SER A 186 -4.16 6.95 -8.14
CA SER A 186 -5.27 7.00 -9.07
C SER A 186 -6.04 5.67 -9.08
N VAL A 187 -7.36 5.74 -9.20
CA VAL A 187 -8.24 4.55 -9.37
C VAL A 187 -7.72 3.63 -10.48
N LYS A 188 -7.12 4.19 -11.53
CA LYS A 188 -6.50 3.44 -12.64
C LYS A 188 -5.45 2.45 -12.16
N SER A 189 -4.60 2.83 -11.19
CA SER A 189 -3.55 1.96 -10.66
C SER A 189 -4.11 0.74 -9.94
N TYR A 190 -5.19 0.92 -9.16
CA TYR A 190 -5.87 -0.19 -8.49
C TYR A 190 -6.49 -1.16 -9.49
N VAL A 191 -7.12 -0.64 -10.55
CA VAL A 191 -7.70 -1.46 -11.62
C VAL A 191 -6.61 -2.23 -12.36
N VAL A 192 -5.51 -1.57 -12.73
CA VAL A 192 -4.39 -2.22 -13.41
C VAL A 192 -3.79 -3.34 -12.55
N ALA A 193 -3.49 -3.06 -11.28
CA ALA A 193 -2.96 -4.06 -10.36
C ALA A 193 -3.92 -5.25 -10.20
N GLY A 194 -5.21 -4.98 -9.97
CA GLY A 194 -6.24 -6.01 -9.84
C GLY A 194 -6.39 -6.87 -11.11
N VAL A 195 -6.40 -6.24 -12.29
CA VAL A 195 -6.49 -6.96 -13.58
C VAL A 195 -5.26 -7.80 -13.82
N VAL A 196 -4.06 -7.24 -13.70
CA VAL A 196 -2.80 -7.96 -13.94
C VAL A 196 -2.65 -9.16 -13.01
N GLN A 197 -2.96 -8.99 -11.72
CA GLN A 197 -2.83 -10.05 -10.73
C GLN A 197 -3.93 -11.11 -10.85
N SER A 198 -5.16 -10.74 -11.21
CA SER A 198 -6.27 -11.70 -11.37
C SER A 198 -6.28 -12.42 -12.72
N LEU A 199 -5.63 -11.89 -13.75
CA LEU A 199 -5.62 -12.44 -15.10
C LEU A 199 -5.22 -13.91 -15.13
N TYR A 200 -4.17 -14.28 -14.38
CA TYR A 200 -3.72 -15.66 -14.30
C TYR A 200 -4.76 -16.59 -13.66
N GLY A 201 -5.39 -16.16 -12.57
CA GLY A 201 -6.47 -16.90 -11.91
C GLY A 201 -7.66 -17.14 -12.85
N TRP A 202 -8.04 -16.12 -13.62
CA TRP A 202 -9.08 -16.22 -14.64
C TRP A 202 -8.73 -17.18 -15.77
N VAL A 203 -7.49 -17.14 -16.28
CA VAL A 203 -7.02 -18.06 -17.31
C VAL A 203 -7.06 -19.50 -16.81
N LEU A 204 -6.60 -19.78 -15.58
CA LEU A 204 -6.69 -21.11 -14.98
C LEU A 204 -8.15 -21.56 -14.86
N LEU A 205 -9.03 -20.72 -14.34
CA LEU A 205 -10.45 -21.04 -14.22
C LEU A 205 -11.08 -21.33 -15.58
N GLY A 206 -10.80 -20.52 -16.60
CA GLY A 206 -11.32 -20.71 -17.96
C GLY A 206 -10.89 -22.05 -18.55
N VAL A 207 -9.60 -22.36 -18.52
CA VAL A 207 -9.04 -23.60 -19.08
C VAL A 207 -9.62 -24.84 -18.39
N PHE A 208 -9.79 -24.82 -17.06
CA PHE A 208 -10.26 -25.97 -16.30
C PHE A 208 -11.78 -26.09 -16.18
N ARG A 209 -12.53 -25.00 -16.38
CA ARG A 209 -14.00 -25.03 -16.42
C ARG A 209 -14.53 -25.58 -17.74
N LEU A 210 -13.80 -25.36 -18.84
CA LEU A 210 -14.18 -25.81 -20.18
C LEU A 210 -13.89 -27.29 -20.48
N ARG A 211 -13.15 -28.00 -19.62
CA ARG A 211 -12.97 -29.45 -19.75
C ARG A 211 -14.09 -30.19 -19.00
N PRO A 212 -15.11 -30.76 -19.69
CA PRO A 212 -16.06 -31.63 -19.03
C PRO A 212 -15.31 -32.77 -18.34
N ALA A 213 -15.64 -33.03 -17.07
CA ALA A 213 -15.12 -34.22 -16.38
C ALA A 213 -15.56 -35.42 -17.21
N GLY A 214 -14.60 -36.11 -17.84
CA GLY A 214 -14.86 -37.08 -18.89
C GLY A 214 -16.07 -37.93 -18.56
N THR A 215 -17.04 -37.93 -19.47
CA THR A 215 -18.05 -38.98 -19.59
C THR A 215 -17.31 -40.29 -19.40
N LYS A 216 -17.55 -40.95 -18.26
CA LYS A 216 -17.14 -42.34 -18.09
C LYS A 216 -17.83 -43.08 -19.21
N THR A 217 -17.11 -43.35 -20.30
CA THR A 217 -17.55 -44.28 -21.31
C THR A 217 -17.58 -45.61 -20.58
N SER A 218 -18.74 -45.91 -20.00
CA SER A 218 -19.04 -47.23 -19.50
C SER A 218 -18.97 -48.12 -20.73
N THR A 219 -17.79 -48.65 -21.01
CA THR A 219 -17.61 -49.79 -21.89
C THR A 219 -18.35 -50.93 -21.20
N VAL A 220 -19.66 -50.98 -21.44
CA VAL A 220 -20.49 -52.12 -21.14
C VAL A 220 -19.89 -53.24 -21.97
N ALA A 221 -19.15 -54.09 -21.28
CA ALA A 221 -18.60 -55.32 -21.80
C ALA A 221 -19.75 -56.10 -22.44
N GLY A 222 -19.73 -56.21 -23.76
CA GLY A 222 -20.44 -57.27 -24.45
C GLY A 222 -19.80 -58.59 -24.04
N ARG A 223 -20.39 -59.26 -23.05
CA ARG A 223 -20.28 -60.71 -22.89
C ARG A 223 -21.09 -61.32 -24.04
N GLY A 224 -20.41 -61.91 -25.00
CA GLY A 224 -20.93 -62.85 -25.98
C GLY A 224 -19.94 -64.00 -26.07
#